data_AF-A0A0H2SAL5-F1
#
_entry.id   AF-A0A0H2SAL5-F1
#
_cell.length_a   1.000
_cell.length_b   1.000
_cell.length_c   1.000
_cell.angle_alpha   90.00
_cell.angle_beta   90.00
_cell.angle_gamma   90.00
#
_symmetry.space_group_name_H-M   'P 1'
#
loop_
_entity.id
_entity.type
_entity.pdbx_description
1 polymer ?
#
loop_
_entity_poly.entity_id
_entity_poly.type
_entity_poly.pdbx_seq_one_letter_code
_entity_poly.pdbx_strand_id
1 'polypeptide(L)'
;MVNSLYLAKANFLTAKKYKIDWYGAFFTPLLTILPVFLLFYFGEKSGLVQFFYGNTNTKNIFGYILIGAAYWNYIEVLWGVIFTLRHYMRIGQLEEIFLMPINPFGYIFGWSVLGILKVTLESIPIIILSILFNLTTLNFMNFIVSVGVFVISMLASFGFVFFFFGITLLFKDGDELVSLIGNAAPLLGGMFFPITVLPNF
;
A
#
# COMPACT_ATOMS: atom_id res chain seq x y z
N MET A 1 -16.13 17.95 -21.82
CA MET A 1 -15.02 17.42 -21.01
C MET A 1 -15.31 15.96 -20.71
N VAL A 2 -14.39 15.05 -21.03
CA VAL A 2 -14.55 13.64 -20.69
C VAL A 2 -14.33 13.49 -19.19
N ASN A 3 -15.29 12.88 -18.49
CA ASN A 3 -15.25 12.72 -17.04
C ASN A 3 -14.17 11.68 -16.66
N SER A 4 -13.36 11.97 -15.63
CA SER A 4 -12.31 11.06 -15.12
C SER A 4 -12.85 9.69 -14.70
N LEU A 5 -14.14 9.61 -14.37
CA LEU A 5 -14.87 8.37 -14.12
C LEU A 5 -14.87 7.39 -15.30
N TYR A 6 -14.84 7.87 -16.55
CA TYR A 6 -14.79 6.99 -17.72
C TYR A 6 -13.43 6.33 -17.89
N LEU A 7 -12.34 7.01 -17.53
CA LEU A 7 -11.00 6.41 -17.49
C LEU A 7 -10.91 5.32 -16.43
N ALA A 8 -11.45 5.59 -15.24
CA ALA A 8 -11.54 4.57 -14.19
C ALA A 8 -12.31 3.34 -14.70
N LYS A 9 -13.48 3.55 -15.32
CA LYS A 9 -14.25 2.45 -15.90
C LYS A 9 -13.49 1.69 -17.00
N ALA A 10 -12.81 2.40 -17.91
CA ALA A 10 -12.06 1.78 -19.00
C ALA A 10 -10.94 0.87 -18.49
N ASN A 11 -10.14 1.37 -17.55
CA ASN A 11 -9.06 0.58 -16.97
C ASN A 11 -9.59 -0.60 -16.14
N PHE A 12 -10.73 -0.46 -15.45
CA PHE A 12 -11.38 -1.57 -14.76
C PHE A 12 -11.79 -2.68 -15.73
N LEU A 13 -12.38 -2.31 -16.88
CA LEU A 13 -12.75 -3.26 -17.93
C LEU A 13 -11.51 -3.94 -18.53
N THR A 14 -10.43 -3.20 -18.73
CA THR A 14 -9.14 -3.74 -19.18
C THR A 14 -8.59 -4.75 -18.18
N ALA A 15 -8.56 -4.40 -16.88
CA ALA A 15 -8.09 -5.29 -15.84
C ALA A 15 -8.93 -6.59 -15.76
N LYS A 16 -10.25 -6.49 -15.89
CA LYS A 16 -11.14 -7.67 -15.92
C LYS A 16 -10.91 -8.58 -17.14
N LYS A 17 -10.42 -8.04 -18.26
CA LYS A 17 -10.12 -8.81 -19.47
C LYS A 17 -8.95 -9.78 -19.25
N TYR A 18 -7.97 -9.39 -18.44
CA TYR A 18 -6.83 -10.22 -18.09
C TYR A 18 -7.14 -11.11 -16.88
N LYS A 19 -7.87 -12.20 -17.13
CA LYS A 19 -8.34 -13.13 -16.09
C LYS A 19 -7.22 -13.66 -15.18
N ILE A 20 -6.03 -13.97 -15.74
CA ILE A 20 -4.90 -14.47 -14.95
C ILE A 20 -4.40 -13.42 -13.96
N ASP A 21 -4.31 -12.15 -14.39
CA ASP A 21 -3.91 -11.05 -13.50
C ASP A 21 -4.98 -10.81 -12.42
N TRP A 22 -6.26 -10.87 -12.81
CA TRP A 22 -7.39 -10.67 -11.89
C TRP A 22 -7.53 -11.77 -10.84
N TYR A 23 -7.39 -13.04 -11.22
CA TYR A 23 -7.47 -14.16 -10.28
C TYR A 23 -6.14 -14.43 -9.57
N GLY A 24 -5.00 -14.13 -10.21
CA GLY A 24 -3.66 -14.19 -9.61
C GLY A 24 -3.49 -13.21 -8.46
N ALA A 25 -4.17 -12.06 -8.53
CA ALA A 25 -4.31 -11.09 -7.43
C ALA A 25 -4.91 -11.69 -6.15
N PHE A 26 -5.61 -12.84 -6.20
CA PHE A 26 -6.05 -13.53 -4.99
C PHE A 26 -4.92 -14.30 -4.29
N PHE A 27 -3.84 -14.62 -5.00
CA PHE A 27 -2.67 -15.33 -4.47
C PHE A 27 -1.55 -14.38 -4.02
N THR A 28 -1.51 -13.14 -4.51
CA THR A 28 -0.57 -12.11 -4.03
C THR A 28 -0.61 -11.90 -2.50
N PRO A 29 -1.76 -11.97 -1.80
CA PRO A 29 -1.82 -11.80 -0.36
C PRO A 29 -1.21 -13.00 0.38
N LEU A 30 -1.30 -14.22 -0.18
CA LEU A 30 -0.62 -15.38 0.39
C LEU A 30 0.90 -15.20 0.38
N LEU A 31 1.44 -14.61 -0.68
CA LEU A 31 2.86 -14.30 -0.77
C LEU A 31 3.30 -13.21 0.20
N THR A 32 2.43 -12.26 0.55
CA THR A 32 2.74 -11.22 1.56
C THR A 32 2.58 -11.74 3.00
N ILE A 33 1.66 -12.67 3.24
CA ILE A 33 1.48 -13.32 4.56
C ILE A 33 2.63 -14.28 4.88
N LEU A 34 3.19 -14.96 3.86
CA LEU A 34 4.18 -16.00 4.04
C LEU A 34 5.45 -15.52 4.79
N PRO A 35 6.08 -14.38 4.45
CA PRO A 35 7.18 -13.81 5.25
C PRO A 35 6.80 -13.57 6.71
N VAL A 36 5.60 -13.04 6.97
CA VAL A 36 5.11 -12.76 8.33
C VAL A 36 4.95 -14.05 9.13
N PHE A 37 4.40 -15.09 8.50
CA PHE A 37 4.25 -16.41 9.10
C PHE A 37 5.59 -17.08 9.39
N LEU A 38 6.54 -17.01 8.45
CA LEU A 38 7.90 -17.54 8.65
C LEU A 38 8.62 -16.81 9.78
N LEU A 39 8.49 -15.48 9.86
CA LEU A 39 9.04 -14.67 10.95
C LEU A 39 8.49 -15.11 12.30
N PHE A 40 7.20 -15.41 12.40
CA PHE A 40 6.59 -15.92 13.62
C PHE A 40 7.14 -17.31 13.97
N TYR A 41 7.11 -18.25 13.02
CA TYR A 41 7.53 -19.64 13.25
C TYR A 41 9.01 -19.78 13.63
N PHE A 42 9.91 -19.07 12.94
CA PHE A 42 11.34 -19.07 13.26
C PHE A 42 11.67 -18.14 14.43
N GLY A 43 10.92 -17.05 14.59
CA GLY A 43 11.08 -16.09 15.67
C GLY A 43 10.75 -16.68 17.05
N GLU A 44 9.78 -17.59 17.11
CA GLU A 44 9.43 -18.31 18.34
C GLU A 44 10.57 -19.26 18.75
N LYS A 45 11.16 -19.99 17.79
CA LYS A 45 12.29 -20.91 18.04
C LYS A 45 13.60 -20.22 18.42
N SER A 46 13.80 -18.99 17.94
CA SER A 46 15.03 -18.21 18.19
C SER A 46 14.93 -17.28 19.40
N GLY A 47 13.76 -17.15 20.03
CA GLY A 47 13.52 -16.22 21.14
C GLY A 47 13.33 -14.76 20.72
N LEU A 48 13.34 -14.43 19.42
CA LEU A 48 13.07 -13.08 18.90
C LEU A 48 11.68 -12.58 19.31
N VAL A 49 10.69 -13.46 19.29
CA VAL A 49 9.32 -13.12 19.70
C VAL A 49 9.28 -12.73 21.19
N GLN A 50 10.05 -13.42 22.04
CA GLN A 50 10.19 -13.10 23.46
C GLN A 50 10.88 -11.74 23.68
N PHE A 51 11.91 -11.42 22.89
CA PHE A 51 12.59 -10.12 22.92
C PHE A 51 11.65 -8.96 22.60
N PHE A 52 10.79 -9.12 21.59
CA PHE A 52 9.79 -8.11 21.28
C PHE A 52 8.73 -7.99 22.37
N TYR A 53 8.24 -9.11 22.95
CA TYR A 53 7.31 -9.03 24.08
C TYR A 53 7.90 -8.37 25.33
N GLY A 54 9.20 -8.52 25.58
CA GLY A 54 9.90 -7.87 26.70
C GLY A 54 10.07 -6.36 26.53
N ASN A 55 10.17 -5.88 25.29
CA ASN A 55 10.44 -4.47 24.97
C ASN A 55 9.22 -3.71 24.42
N THR A 56 8.07 -4.37 24.26
CA THR A 56 6.87 -3.76 23.69
C THR A 56 5.66 -4.03 24.58
N ASN A 57 4.75 -3.06 24.69
CA ASN A 57 3.50 -3.21 25.43
C ASN A 57 2.45 -4.08 24.71
N THR A 58 2.84 -4.78 23.63
CA THR A 58 1.92 -5.50 22.74
C THR A 58 2.07 -7.00 22.90
N LYS A 59 1.01 -7.69 23.31
CA LYS A 59 0.97 -9.16 23.44
C LYS A 59 0.71 -9.90 22.13
N ASN A 60 0.50 -9.19 21.02
CA ASN A 60 0.22 -9.77 19.71
C ASN A 60 1.03 -9.10 18.60
N ILE A 61 2.30 -9.51 18.46
CA ILE A 61 3.21 -9.00 17.41
C ILE A 61 2.74 -9.44 16.01
N PHE A 62 2.15 -10.63 15.92
CA PHE A 62 1.69 -11.17 14.64
C PHE A 62 0.54 -10.33 14.06
N GLY A 63 -0.46 -10.01 14.89
CA GLY A 63 -1.55 -9.12 14.51
C GLY A 63 -1.07 -7.72 14.14
N TYR A 64 -0.05 -7.20 14.84
CA TYR A 64 0.59 -5.91 14.53
C TYR A 64 1.19 -5.89 13.12
N ILE A 65 2.03 -6.88 12.79
CA ILE A 65 2.71 -6.95 11.48
C ILE A 65 1.68 -7.16 10.36
N LEU A 66 0.64 -7.97 10.58
CA LEU A 66 -0.41 -8.17 9.56
C LEU A 66 -1.21 -6.89 9.26
N ILE A 67 -1.55 -6.09 10.28
CA ILE A 67 -2.20 -4.79 10.07
C ILE A 67 -1.25 -3.85 9.32
N GLY A 68 0.03 -3.80 9.73
CA GLY A 68 1.06 -3.01 9.05
C GLY A 68 1.22 -3.39 7.58
N ALA A 69 1.25 -4.70 7.28
CA ALA A 69 1.29 -5.25 5.93
C ALA A 69 0.08 -4.82 5.10
N ALA A 70 -1.13 -5.01 5.63
CA ALA A 70 -2.35 -4.58 4.93
C ALA A 70 -2.33 -3.07 4.66
N TYR A 71 -1.94 -2.28 5.66
CA TYR A 71 -1.85 -0.82 5.55
C TYR A 71 -0.86 -0.39 4.46
N TRP A 72 0.34 -0.95 4.47
CA TRP A 72 1.39 -0.59 3.54
C TRP A 72 1.02 -0.86 2.09
N ASN A 73 0.34 -1.98 1.80
CA ASN A 73 -0.12 -2.29 0.46
C ASN A 73 -0.96 -1.13 -0.15
N TYR A 74 -1.79 -0.46 0.64
CA TYR A 74 -2.57 0.69 0.16
C TYR A 74 -1.69 1.89 -0.20
N ILE A 75 -0.69 2.20 0.63
CA ILE A 75 0.25 3.30 0.36
C ILE A 75 1.07 2.99 -0.89
N GLU A 76 1.60 1.77 -0.97
CA GLU A 76 2.43 1.33 -2.09
C GLU A 76 1.68 1.44 -3.41
N VAL A 77 0.42 1.02 -3.44
CA VAL A 77 -0.41 1.10 -4.65
C VAL A 77 -0.78 2.54 -5.01
N LEU A 78 -1.02 3.41 -4.02
CA LEU A 78 -1.19 4.85 -4.27
C LEU A 78 0.05 5.47 -4.90
N TRP A 79 1.23 5.14 -4.40
CA TRP A 79 2.50 5.62 -4.97
C TRP A 79 2.85 4.92 -6.29
N GLY A 80 2.26 3.74 -6.55
CA GLY A 80 2.30 2.98 -7.80
C GLY A 80 1.96 3.79 -9.06
N VAL A 81 1.20 4.86 -8.89
CA VAL A 81 0.83 5.83 -9.95
C VAL A 81 2.06 6.42 -10.65
N ILE A 82 3.17 6.60 -9.92
CA ILE A 82 4.40 7.17 -10.45
C ILE A 82 5.09 6.20 -11.43
N PHE A 83 5.07 4.90 -11.13
CA PHE A 83 5.56 3.88 -12.06
C PHE A 83 4.73 3.84 -13.34
N THR A 84 3.42 4.05 -13.23
CA THR A 84 2.52 4.14 -14.38
C THR A 84 2.84 5.36 -15.25
N LEU A 85 3.02 6.53 -14.63
CA LEU A 85 3.46 7.74 -15.32
C LEU A 85 4.79 7.50 -16.05
N ARG A 86 5.79 6.96 -15.34
CA ARG A 86 7.12 6.68 -15.89
C ARG A 86 7.08 5.68 -17.04
N HIS A 87 6.19 4.67 -16.96
CA HIS A 87 5.96 3.74 -18.05
C HIS A 87 5.51 4.48 -19.32
N TYR A 88 4.49 5.34 -19.22
CA TYR A 88 4.01 6.16 -20.35
C TYR A 88 5.08 7.11 -20.91
N MET A 89 5.93 7.67 -20.05
CA MET A 89 7.09 8.46 -20.48
C MET A 89 8.14 7.62 -21.22
N ARG A 90 8.37 6.36 -20.83
CA ARG A 90 9.36 5.46 -21.47
C ARG A 90 8.90 4.99 -22.85
N ILE A 91 7.60 4.73 -23.02
CA ILE A 91 7.04 4.28 -24.30
C ILE A 91 6.66 5.45 -25.24
N GLY A 92 6.88 6.70 -24.82
CA GLY A 92 6.62 7.89 -25.64
C GLY A 92 5.14 8.18 -25.89
N GLN A 93 4.25 7.75 -24.99
CA GLN A 93 2.80 7.97 -25.09
C GLN A 93 2.31 9.08 -24.15
N LEU A 94 3.20 9.72 -23.39
CA LEU A 94 2.82 10.75 -22.44
C LEU A 94 2.19 11.95 -23.14
N GLU A 95 2.77 12.37 -24.26
CA GLU A 95 2.32 13.49 -25.07
C GLU A 95 0.93 13.21 -25.65
N GLU A 96 0.71 11.99 -26.14
CA GLU A 96 -0.61 11.55 -26.64
C GLU A 96 -1.66 11.60 -25.53
N ILE A 97 -1.32 11.13 -24.33
CA ILE A 97 -2.20 11.16 -23.16
C ILE A 97 -2.54 12.60 -22.76
N PHE A 98 -1.57 13.52 -22.77
CA PHE A 98 -1.81 14.92 -22.42
C PHE A 98 -2.56 15.72 -23.49
N LEU A 99 -2.55 15.27 -24.75
CA LEU A 99 -3.36 15.86 -25.82
C LEU A 99 -4.84 15.44 -25.75
N MET A 100 -5.16 14.41 -24.99
CA MET A 100 -6.55 13.99 -24.80
C MET A 100 -7.34 15.08 -24.05
N PRO A 101 -8.66 15.20 -24.26
CA PRO A 101 -9.51 16.21 -23.62
C PRO A 101 -9.85 15.84 -22.16
N ILE A 102 -8.83 15.45 -21.40
CA ILE A 102 -8.87 15.02 -20.01
C ILE A 102 -7.83 15.82 -19.23
N ASN A 103 -8.24 16.32 -18.07
CA ASN A 103 -7.34 17.04 -17.18
C ASN A 103 -6.23 16.09 -16.66
N PRO A 104 -4.94 16.49 -16.66
CA PRO A 104 -3.84 15.78 -15.99
C PRO A 104 -4.18 15.18 -14.63
N PHE A 105 -4.89 15.94 -13.78
CA PHE A 105 -5.32 15.45 -12.46
C PHE A 105 -6.28 14.26 -12.56
N GLY A 106 -7.10 14.19 -13.60
CA GLY A 106 -8.01 13.10 -13.86
C GLY A 106 -7.31 11.75 -14.08
N TYR A 107 -6.08 11.76 -14.64
CA TYR A 107 -5.27 10.55 -14.77
C TYR A 107 -4.75 10.06 -13.41
N ILE A 108 -4.25 10.97 -12.57
CA ILE A 108 -3.79 10.66 -11.21
C ILE A 108 -4.94 10.04 -10.41
N PHE A 109 -6.13 10.68 -10.42
CA PHE A 109 -7.31 10.13 -9.75
C PHE A 109 -7.75 8.79 -10.34
N GLY A 110 -7.77 8.67 -11.67
CA GLY A 110 -8.17 7.43 -12.35
C GLY A 110 -7.28 6.26 -11.96
N TRP A 111 -5.97 6.40 -12.07
CA TRP A 111 -5.00 5.36 -11.70
C TRP A 111 -5.03 5.04 -10.21
N SER A 112 -5.13 6.05 -9.34
CA SER A 112 -5.18 5.87 -7.88
C SER A 112 -6.44 5.11 -7.44
N VAL A 113 -7.61 5.49 -7.94
CA VAL A 113 -8.89 4.85 -7.56
C VAL A 113 -8.90 3.38 -7.94
N LEU A 114 -8.36 3.05 -9.11
CA LEU A 114 -8.26 1.66 -9.54
C LEU A 114 -7.27 0.85 -8.73
N GLY A 115 -6.13 1.46 -8.41
CA GLY A 115 -5.15 0.87 -7.51
C GLY A 115 -5.81 0.53 -6.17
N ILE A 116 -6.51 1.50 -5.56
CA ILE A 116 -7.24 1.29 -4.30
C ILE A 116 -8.28 0.18 -4.44
N LEU A 117 -9.04 0.13 -5.53
CA LEU A 117 -10.03 -0.92 -5.74
C LEU A 117 -9.37 -2.31 -5.85
N LYS A 118 -8.27 -2.42 -6.60
CA LYS A 118 -7.50 -3.68 -6.72
C LYS A 118 -6.98 -4.10 -5.35
N VAL A 119 -6.26 -3.21 -4.66
CA VAL A 119 -5.64 -3.55 -3.37
C VAL A 119 -6.67 -3.85 -2.28
N THR A 120 -7.86 -3.25 -2.35
CA THR A 120 -8.95 -3.59 -1.44
C THR A 120 -9.37 -5.04 -1.63
N LEU A 121 -9.53 -5.50 -2.88
CA LEU A 121 -9.87 -6.90 -3.16
C LEU A 121 -8.74 -7.85 -2.74
N GLU A 122 -7.50 -7.48 -3.00
CA GLU A 122 -6.32 -8.26 -2.63
C GLU A 122 -6.14 -8.31 -1.10
N SER A 123 -6.44 -7.24 -0.37
CA SER A 123 -6.20 -7.18 1.07
C SER A 123 -7.27 -7.89 1.91
N ILE A 124 -8.39 -8.33 1.32
CA ILE A 124 -9.49 -9.01 2.04
C ILE A 124 -8.98 -10.18 2.92
N PRO A 125 -8.17 -11.14 2.42
CA PRO A 125 -7.69 -12.25 3.23
C PRO A 125 -6.82 -11.80 4.40
N ILE A 126 -5.95 -10.80 4.19
CA ILE A 126 -5.05 -10.27 5.22
C ILE A 126 -5.87 -9.57 6.31
N ILE A 127 -6.88 -8.78 5.93
CA ILE A 127 -7.77 -8.09 6.86
C ILE A 127 -8.58 -9.09 7.68
N ILE A 128 -9.13 -10.13 7.04
CA ILE A 128 -9.87 -11.19 7.74
C ILE A 128 -8.96 -11.89 8.76
N LEU A 129 -7.76 -12.31 8.34
CA LEU A 129 -6.80 -12.95 9.24
C LEU A 129 -6.42 -12.00 10.39
N SER A 130 -6.13 -10.75 10.09
CA SER A 130 -5.81 -9.75 11.11
C SER A 130 -6.92 -9.59 12.15
N ILE A 131 -8.18 -9.51 11.71
CA ILE A 131 -9.33 -9.41 12.61
C ILE A 131 -9.41 -10.68 13.47
N LEU A 132 -9.32 -11.87 12.87
CA LEU A 132 -9.38 -13.16 13.57
C LEU A 132 -8.30 -13.28 14.66
N PHE A 133 -7.07 -12.87 14.37
CA PHE A 133 -5.96 -12.91 15.33
C PHE A 133 -6.04 -11.80 16.39
N ASN A 134 -6.70 -10.68 16.11
CA ASN A 134 -6.85 -9.56 17.05
C ASN A 134 -8.17 -9.54 17.82
N LEU A 135 -9.06 -10.54 17.65
CA LEU A 135 -10.40 -10.61 18.28
C LEU A 135 -10.40 -10.36 19.80
N THR A 136 -9.30 -10.65 20.50
CA THR A 136 -9.18 -10.47 21.96
C THR A 136 -8.83 -9.05 22.40
N THR A 137 -8.45 -8.15 21.47
CA THR A 137 -7.94 -6.79 21.76
C THR A 137 -8.76 -5.65 21.15
N LEU A 138 -9.77 -5.98 20.33
CA LEU A 138 -10.56 -5.00 19.60
C LEU A 138 -11.67 -4.40 20.47
N ASN A 139 -11.40 -3.21 21.03
CA ASN A 139 -12.43 -2.33 21.58
C ASN A 139 -13.03 -1.50 20.43
N PHE A 140 -14.35 -1.25 20.46
CA PHE A 140 -15.06 -0.48 19.43
C PHE A 140 -14.45 0.92 19.21
N MET A 141 -14.01 1.57 20.29
CA MET A 141 -13.30 2.84 20.21
C MET A 141 -11.97 2.74 19.47
N ASN A 142 -11.16 1.71 19.77
CA ASN A 142 -9.87 1.51 19.11
C ASN A 142 -10.05 1.24 17.61
N PHE A 143 -11.11 0.53 17.24
CA PHE A 143 -11.44 0.27 15.84
C PHE A 143 -11.75 1.57 15.09
N ILE A 144 -12.60 2.44 15.65
CA ILE A 144 -12.93 3.74 15.05
C ILE A 144 -11.68 4.61 14.89
N VAL A 145 -10.84 4.69 15.93
CA VAL A 145 -9.59 5.46 15.87
C VAL A 145 -8.67 4.91 14.78
N SER A 146 -8.55 3.59 14.67
CA SER A 146 -7.71 2.94 13.65
C SER A 146 -8.20 3.27 12.23
N VAL A 147 -9.51 3.23 12.00
CA VAL A 147 -10.12 3.63 10.71
C VAL A 147 -9.90 5.12 10.44
N GLY A 148 -10.03 5.98 11.44
CA GLY A 148 -9.76 7.41 11.31
C GLY A 148 -8.31 7.72 10.92
N VAL A 149 -7.35 7.08 11.59
CA VAL A 149 -5.92 7.18 11.26
C VAL A 149 -5.65 6.68 9.84
N PHE A 150 -6.26 5.55 9.46
CA PHE A 150 -6.16 5.02 8.10
C PHE A 150 -6.61 6.04 7.06
N VAL A 151 -7.80 6.63 7.21
CA VAL A 151 -8.35 7.61 6.26
C VAL A 151 -7.47 8.87 6.18
N ILE A 152 -7.04 9.41 7.32
CA ILE A 152 -6.15 10.59 7.34
C ILE A 152 -4.84 10.29 6.63
N SER A 153 -4.27 9.10 6.86
CA SER A 153 -3.01 8.72 6.23
C SER A 153 -3.15 8.47 4.73
N MET A 154 -4.29 7.95 4.26
CA MET A 154 -4.59 7.83 2.83
C MET A 154 -4.67 9.20 2.16
N LEU A 155 -5.32 10.16 2.81
CA LEU A 155 -5.38 11.55 2.33
C LEU A 155 -4.00 12.21 2.29
N ALA A 156 -3.19 12.02 3.33
CA ALA A 156 -1.81 12.51 3.36
C ALA A 156 -0.95 11.88 2.26
N SER A 157 -1.08 10.56 2.07
CA SER A 157 -0.38 9.82 1.01
C SER A 157 -0.75 10.32 -0.39
N PHE A 158 -2.02 10.70 -0.60
CA PHE A 158 -2.46 11.31 -1.85
C PHE A 158 -1.75 12.65 -2.14
N GLY A 159 -1.42 13.42 -1.11
CA GLY A 159 -0.57 14.61 -1.22
C GLY A 159 0.84 14.27 -1.73
N PHE A 160 1.44 13.19 -1.22
CA PHE A 160 2.73 12.70 -1.70
C PHE A 160 2.68 12.25 -3.16
N VAL A 161 1.58 11.65 -3.62
CA VAL A 161 1.40 11.28 -5.03
C VAL A 161 1.56 12.49 -5.95
N PHE A 162 0.94 13.63 -5.63
CA PHE A 162 1.10 14.86 -6.43
C PHE A 162 2.53 15.39 -6.42
N PHE A 163 3.18 15.36 -5.25
CA PHE A 163 4.57 15.77 -5.09
C PHE A 163 5.50 14.92 -5.96
N PHE A 164 5.42 13.60 -5.87
CA PHE A 164 6.23 12.70 -6.67
C PHE A 164 5.90 12.77 -8.15
N PHE A 165 4.63 12.96 -8.52
CA PHE A 165 4.22 13.15 -9.91
C PHE A 165 4.91 14.39 -10.52
N GLY A 166 4.92 15.52 -9.81
CA GLY A 166 5.60 16.75 -10.25
C GLY A 166 7.12 16.57 -10.39
N ILE A 167 7.76 15.93 -9.41
CA ILE A 167 9.19 15.60 -9.47
C ILE A 167 9.51 14.69 -10.65
N THR A 168 8.67 13.68 -10.90
CA THR A 168 8.85 12.72 -12.00
C THR A 168 8.81 13.42 -13.35
N LEU A 169 7.94 14.41 -13.53
CA LEU A 169 7.90 15.19 -14.77
C LEU A 169 9.16 16.04 -14.98
N LEU A 170 9.74 16.57 -13.91
CA LEU A 170 10.93 17.43 -13.98
C LEU A 170 12.23 16.64 -14.16
N PHE A 171 12.47 15.65 -13.30
CA PHE A 171 13.72 14.90 -13.24
C PHE A 171 13.70 13.59 -14.01
N LYS A 172 12.53 13.14 -14.47
CA LYS A 172 12.33 11.89 -15.23
C LYS A 172 12.65 10.60 -14.46
N ASP A 173 13.28 10.65 -13.29
CA ASP A 173 13.66 9.48 -12.48
C ASP A 173 12.89 9.40 -11.14
N GLY A 174 11.63 9.80 -11.15
CA GLY A 174 10.81 9.78 -9.94
C GLY A 174 10.42 8.39 -9.45
N ASP A 175 10.48 7.37 -10.32
CA ASP A 175 10.27 5.97 -9.93
C ASP A 175 11.37 5.46 -8.98
N GLU A 176 12.62 5.89 -9.18
CA GLU A 176 13.72 5.55 -8.29
C GLU A 176 13.57 6.19 -6.91
N LEU A 177 13.15 7.46 -6.85
CA LEU A 177 12.89 8.16 -5.59
C LEU A 177 11.73 7.52 -4.81
N VAL A 178 10.64 7.20 -5.50
CA VAL A 178 9.50 6.50 -4.88
C VAL A 178 9.91 5.12 -4.40
N SER A 179 10.75 4.40 -5.13
CA SER A 179 11.28 3.11 -4.71
C SER A 179 12.17 3.24 -3.46
N LEU A 180 13.09 4.22 -3.43
CA LEU A 180 13.97 4.45 -2.28
C LEU A 180 13.16 4.76 -1.02
N ILE A 181 12.21 5.69 -1.11
CA ILE A 181 11.37 6.08 0.02
C ILE A 181 10.42 4.94 0.38
N GLY A 182 9.87 4.23 -0.60
CA GLY A 182 8.99 3.08 -0.41
C GLY A 182 9.67 1.92 0.32
N ASN A 183 10.98 1.74 0.16
CA ASN A 183 11.71 0.73 0.93
C ASN A 183 12.14 1.23 2.32
N ALA A 184 12.43 2.52 2.47
CA ALA A 184 12.86 3.11 3.74
C ALA A 184 11.68 3.39 4.71
N ALA A 185 10.54 3.85 4.20
CA ALA A 185 9.39 4.26 5.00
C ALA A 185 8.80 3.13 5.86
N PRO A 186 8.67 1.87 5.38
CA PRO A 186 8.28 0.73 6.22
C PRO A 186 9.20 0.49 7.42
N LEU A 187 10.51 0.64 7.20
CA LEU A 187 11.53 0.41 8.22
C LEU A 187 11.49 1.51 9.28
N LEU A 188 11.42 2.78 8.84
CA LEU A 188 11.41 3.94 9.73
C LEU A 188 10.05 4.14 10.42
N GLY A 189 8.96 3.82 9.73
CA GLY A 189 7.58 3.94 10.22
C GLY A 189 7.15 2.82 11.16
N GLY A 190 8.04 1.87 11.45
CA GLY A 190 7.79 0.77 12.37
C GLY A 190 6.81 -0.27 11.85
N MET A 191 6.69 -0.46 10.54
CA MET A 191 5.80 -1.48 9.97
C MET A 191 6.20 -2.89 10.41
N PHE A 192 7.51 -3.18 10.43
CA PHE A 192 8.05 -4.50 10.76
C PHE A 192 8.30 -4.70 12.26
N PHE A 193 8.58 -3.63 12.99
CA PHE A 193 8.86 -3.65 14.43
C PHE A 193 8.35 -2.37 15.07
N PRO A 194 7.89 -2.41 16.34
CA PRO A 194 7.44 -1.19 17.01
C PRO A 194 8.57 -0.16 17.14
N ILE A 195 8.22 1.12 16.93
CA ILE A 195 9.18 2.25 17.01
C ILE A 195 9.84 2.33 18.39
N THR A 196 9.22 1.80 19.44
CA THR A 196 9.80 1.73 20.80
C THR A 196 11.08 0.90 20.89
N VAL A 197 11.35 0.05 19.91
CA VAL A 197 12.57 -0.77 19.84
C VAL A 197 13.70 0.00 19.14
N LEU A 198 13.39 1.07 18.41
CA LEU A 198 14.42 1.89 17.78
C LEU A 198 15.20 2.69 18.84
N PRO A 199 16.52 2.83 18.66
CA PRO A 199 17.34 3.71 19.50
C PRO A 199 16.90 5.18 19.39
N ASN A 200 16.87 5.88 20.53
CA ASN A 200 16.41 7.27 20.66
C ASN A 200 17.44 8.33 20.19
N PHE A 201 18.13 8.10 19.08
CA PHE A 201 19.09 9.10 18.55
C PHE A 201 18.44 10.13 17.64
#